data_AF-A0A965EEB5-F1
#
_entry.id   AF-A0A965EEB5-F1
#
_cell.length_a   1.000
_cell.length_b   1.000
_cell.length_c   1.000
_cell.angle_alpha   90.00
_cell.angle_beta   90.00
_cell.angle_gamma   90.00
#
_symmetry.space_group_name_H-M   'P 1'
#
loop_
_entity.id
_entity.type
_entity.pdbx_description
1 polymer ?
#
loop_
_entity_poly.entity_id
_entity_poly.type
_entity_poly.pdbx_seq_one_letter_code
_entity_poly.pdbx_strand_id
1 'polypeptide(L)'
;RSDDLVLSLLGKALTLLTPREATEMAEEVGHQYGRAMATSLTGDDINQTQRSLRSALQAVADALTAHGFAAHADQRNNQLRIVNNHCPFGDLAIEHPVICAVDRGMVKGMLTALYGETNPELSSSLPMGDTFCATTI
;
A
#
# COMPACT_ATOMS: atom_id res chain seq x y z
N ARG A 1 -11.82 -7.71 -17.36
CA ARG A 1 -11.64 -8.85 -18.30
C ARG A 1 -10.17 -9.15 -18.61
N SER A 2 -9.35 -8.18 -19.02
CA SER A 2 -7.88 -8.35 -19.04
C SER A 2 -7.33 -8.50 -17.62
N ASP A 3 -7.83 -7.67 -16.70
CA ASP A 3 -7.31 -7.56 -15.35
C ASP A 3 -7.57 -8.86 -14.57
N ASP A 4 -8.77 -9.43 -14.71
CA ASP A 4 -9.13 -10.73 -14.11
C ASP A 4 -8.19 -11.86 -14.58
N LEU A 5 -7.75 -11.84 -15.85
CA LEU A 5 -6.83 -12.84 -16.39
C LEU A 5 -5.42 -12.67 -15.78
N VAL A 6 -4.93 -11.44 -15.68
CA VAL A 6 -3.64 -11.12 -15.07
C VAL A 6 -3.65 -11.46 -13.58
N LEU A 7 -4.73 -11.12 -12.88
CA LEU A 7 -4.96 -11.45 -11.47
C LEU A 7 -5.00 -12.96 -11.23
N SER A 8 -5.65 -13.71 -12.12
CA SER A 8 -5.67 -15.19 -12.07
C SER A 8 -4.27 -15.79 -12.30
N LEU A 9 -3.49 -15.24 -13.23
CA LEU A 9 -2.11 -15.67 -13.48
C LEU A 9 -1.23 -15.39 -12.25
N LEU A 10 -1.36 -14.20 -11.66
CA LEU A 10 -0.65 -13.81 -10.45
C LEU A 10 -0.97 -14.77 -9.30
N GLY A 11 -2.25 -15.03 -9.04
CA GLY A 11 -2.68 -15.97 -7.99
C GLY A 11 -2.03 -17.34 -8.16
N LYS A 12 -2.03 -17.89 -9.39
CA LYS A 12 -1.33 -19.15 -9.71
C LYS A 12 0.18 -19.06 -9.50
N ALA A 13 0.83 -17.98 -9.95
CA ALA A 13 2.28 -17.81 -9.79
C ALA A 13 2.69 -17.74 -8.31
N LEU A 14 1.90 -17.07 -7.47
CA LEU A 14 2.15 -16.94 -6.03
C LEU A 14 2.11 -18.30 -5.32
N THR A 15 1.32 -19.28 -5.81
CA THR A 15 1.31 -20.64 -5.24
C THR A 15 2.60 -21.43 -5.45
N LEU A 16 3.49 -20.96 -6.34
CA LEU A 16 4.79 -21.60 -6.61
C LEU A 16 5.89 -21.14 -5.65
N LEU A 17 5.64 -20.09 -4.86
CA LEU A 17 6.59 -19.51 -3.92
C LEU A 17 6.27 -19.95 -2.49
N THR A 18 7.27 -19.92 -1.60
CA THR A 18 6.97 -19.99 -0.17
C THR A 18 6.24 -18.71 0.28
N PRO A 19 5.41 -18.76 1.34
CA PRO A 19 4.70 -17.58 1.83
C PRO A 19 5.63 -16.40 2.15
N ARG A 20 6.84 -16.69 2.66
CA ARG A 20 7.86 -15.68 2.96
C ARG A 20 8.37 -15.00 1.69
N GLU A 21 8.78 -15.77 0.68
CA GLU A 21 9.30 -15.23 -0.58
C GLU A 21 8.24 -14.43 -1.33
N ALA A 22 6.99 -14.92 -1.34
CA ALA A 22 5.87 -14.21 -1.94
C ALA A 22 5.62 -12.87 -1.23
N THR A 23 5.72 -12.83 0.10
CA THR A 23 5.53 -11.61 0.90
C THR A 23 6.64 -10.59 0.67
N GLU A 24 7.89 -11.05 0.67
CA GLU A 24 9.07 -10.21 0.39
C GLU A 24 8.98 -9.62 -1.03
N MET A 25 8.64 -10.44 -2.01
CA MET A 25 8.45 -9.99 -3.40
C MET A 25 7.31 -8.98 -3.53
N ALA A 26 6.16 -9.26 -2.91
CA ALA A 26 5.00 -8.37 -2.95
C ALA A 26 5.30 -7.01 -2.30
N GLU A 27 5.96 -7.00 -1.14
CA GLU A 27 6.37 -5.76 -0.48
C GLU A 27 7.38 -4.98 -1.33
N GLU A 28 8.36 -5.64 -1.93
CA GLU A 28 9.36 -4.98 -2.78
C GLU A 28 8.72 -4.35 -4.03
N VAL A 29 7.83 -5.08 -4.71
CA VAL A 29 7.08 -4.54 -5.86
C VAL A 29 6.25 -3.33 -5.44
N GLY A 30 5.52 -3.44 -4.33
CA GLY A 30 4.76 -2.33 -3.76
C GLY A 30 5.65 -1.13 -3.46
N HIS A 31 6.79 -1.35 -2.82
CA HIS A 31 7.75 -0.31 -2.46
C HIS A 31 8.30 0.43 -3.68
N GLN A 32 8.73 -0.29 -4.71
CA GLN A 32 9.22 0.31 -5.96
C GLN A 32 8.12 1.14 -6.64
N TYR A 33 6.91 0.60 -6.72
CA TYR A 33 5.77 1.29 -7.32
C TYR A 33 5.38 2.55 -6.52
N GLY A 34 5.35 2.44 -5.19
CA GLY A 34 5.09 3.57 -4.28
C GLY A 34 6.09 4.70 -4.44
N ARG A 35 7.39 4.40 -4.56
CA ARG A 35 8.41 5.42 -4.84
C ARG A 35 8.18 6.14 -6.17
N ALA A 36 7.79 5.40 -7.20
CA ALA A 36 7.46 5.97 -8.50
C ALA A 36 6.22 6.89 -8.42
N MET A 37 5.17 6.47 -7.70
CA MET A 37 4.00 7.32 -7.44
C MET A 37 4.35 8.60 -6.68
N ALA A 38 5.18 8.52 -5.65
CA ALA A 38 5.60 9.72 -4.91
C ALA A 38 6.40 10.69 -5.79
N THR A 39 7.24 10.18 -6.68
CA THR A 39 8.03 11.01 -7.61
C THR A 39 7.12 11.78 -8.58
N SER A 40 6.03 11.18 -9.05
CA SER A 40 5.07 11.89 -9.91
C SER A 40 4.23 12.93 -9.15
N LEU A 41 4.06 12.79 -7.83
CA LEU A 41 3.38 13.78 -6.97
C LEU A 41 4.25 15.00 -6.67
N THR A 42 5.57 14.84 -6.52
CA THR A 42 6.46 15.92 -6.10
C THR A 42 6.89 16.84 -7.25
N GLY A 43 6.85 16.39 -8.51
CA GLY A 43 7.40 17.14 -9.64
C GLY A 43 8.89 17.46 -9.47
N ASP A 44 9.40 18.51 -10.15
CA ASP A 44 10.78 19.02 -10.01
C ASP A 44 11.02 19.80 -8.70
N ASP A 45 10.04 19.87 -7.79
CA ASP A 45 10.18 20.57 -6.51
C ASP A 45 10.92 19.71 -5.47
N ILE A 46 12.23 19.64 -5.66
CA ILE A 46 13.23 18.87 -4.88
C ILE A 46 13.31 19.31 -3.39
N ASN A 47 12.64 20.39 -2.98
CA ASN A 47 12.67 20.89 -1.60
C ASN A 47 11.59 20.31 -0.66
N GLN A 48 10.81 19.31 -1.09
CA GLN A 48 9.70 18.76 -0.29
C GLN A 48 10.10 17.69 0.73
N THR A 49 11.39 17.35 0.86
CA THR A 49 11.93 16.40 1.85
C THR A 49 11.78 16.88 3.31
N GLN A 50 11.05 17.97 3.56
CA GLN A 50 10.71 18.50 4.89
C GLN A 50 9.19 18.52 5.17
N ARG A 51 8.41 17.58 4.61
CA ARG A 51 7.01 17.41 5.01
C ARG A 51 6.94 16.89 6.45
N SER A 52 5.93 17.34 7.19
CA SER A 52 5.53 16.64 8.42
C SER A 52 5.04 15.22 8.08
N LEU A 53 5.18 14.27 9.00
CA LEU A 53 4.67 12.91 8.80
C LEU A 53 3.18 12.91 8.44
N ARG A 54 2.38 13.75 9.09
CA ARG A 54 0.94 13.90 8.82
C ARG A 54 0.66 14.39 7.39
N SER A 55 1.40 15.38 6.90
CA SER A 55 1.22 15.88 5.53
C SER A 55 1.68 14.88 4.47
N ALA A 56 2.72 14.09 4.77
CA ALA A 56 3.12 12.98 3.90
C ALA A 56 2.02 11.91 3.83
N LEU A 57 1.47 11.50 4.98
CA LEU A 57 0.34 10.57 5.07
C LEU A 57 -0.89 11.01 4.27
N GLN A 58 -1.22 12.30 4.31
CA GLN A 58 -2.32 12.82 3.52
C GLN A 58 -2.05 12.67 2.02
N ALA A 59 -0.85 13.03 1.56
CA ALA A 59 -0.48 12.88 0.15
C ALA A 59 -0.49 11.40 -0.30
N VAL A 60 -0.06 10.48 0.57
CA VAL A 60 -0.15 9.03 0.32
C VAL A 60 -1.60 8.61 0.16
N ALA A 61 -2.50 9.03 1.06
CA ALA A 61 -3.91 8.68 1.00
C ALA A 61 -4.59 9.24 -0.26
N ASP A 62 -4.26 10.47 -0.66
CA ASP A 62 -4.78 11.09 -1.88
C ASP A 62 -4.33 10.30 -3.12
N ALA A 63 -3.05 9.90 -3.16
CA ALA A 63 -2.51 9.08 -4.24
C ALA A 63 -3.18 7.70 -4.33
N LEU A 64 -3.28 6.99 -3.21
CA LEU A 64 -3.99 5.70 -3.15
C LEU A 64 -5.45 5.82 -3.59
N THR A 65 -6.13 6.91 -3.20
CA THR A 65 -7.49 7.18 -3.67
C THR A 65 -7.57 7.34 -5.18
N ALA A 66 -6.62 8.06 -5.80
CA ALA A 66 -6.54 8.17 -7.25
C ALA A 66 -6.31 6.82 -7.95
N HIS A 67 -5.73 5.85 -7.23
CA HIS A 67 -5.53 4.47 -7.68
C HIS A 67 -6.61 3.49 -7.20
N GLY A 68 -7.75 4.00 -6.74
CA GLY A 68 -8.95 3.21 -6.45
C GLY A 68 -9.07 2.67 -5.04
N PHE A 69 -8.15 2.96 -4.11
CA PHE A 69 -8.21 2.40 -2.76
C PHE A 69 -9.27 3.04 -1.84
N ALA A 70 -9.90 4.14 -2.27
CA ALA A 70 -10.79 4.95 -1.44
C ALA A 70 -10.15 5.22 -0.05
N ALA A 71 -8.92 5.72 -0.08
CA ALA A 71 -8.03 5.82 1.05
C ALA A 71 -8.17 7.16 1.77
N HIS A 72 -7.93 7.16 3.08
CA HIS A 72 -7.82 8.40 3.87
C HIS A 72 -6.80 8.21 4.99
N ALA A 73 -6.17 9.31 5.40
CA ALA A 73 -5.36 9.35 6.61
C ALA A 73 -6.27 9.46 7.83
N ASP A 74 -5.95 8.71 8.89
CA ASP A 74 -6.67 8.72 10.16
C ASP A 74 -5.67 8.64 11.32
N GLN A 75 -6.14 8.93 12.53
CA GLN A 75 -5.37 8.77 13.76
C GLN A 75 -6.23 8.09 14.83
N ARG A 76 -5.73 6.98 15.36
CA ARG A 76 -6.39 6.25 16.45
C ARG A 76 -5.37 5.89 17.51
N ASN A 77 -5.71 6.07 18.79
CA ASN A 77 -4.81 5.77 19.92
C ASN A 77 -3.43 6.42 19.80
N ASN A 78 -3.39 7.66 19.29
CA ASN A 78 -2.16 8.40 19.03
C ASN A 78 -1.22 7.80 17.97
N GLN A 79 -1.69 6.83 17.19
CA GLN A 79 -0.99 6.26 16.05
C GLN A 79 -1.62 6.73 14.75
N LEU A 80 -0.77 7.18 13.81
CA LEU A 80 -1.20 7.56 12.47
C LEU A 80 -1.39 6.31 11.63
N ARG A 81 -2.41 6.33 10.77
CA ARG A 81 -2.71 5.22 9.88
C ARG A 81 -3.30 5.68 8.56
N ILE A 82 -3.18 4.84 7.56
CA ILE A 82 -3.93 4.92 6.31
C ILE A 82 -5.05 3.89 6.41
N VAL A 83 -6.27 4.30 6.08
CA VAL A 83 -7.44 3.43 6.02
C VAL A 83 -7.90 3.35 4.57
N ASN A 84 -7.95 2.13 4.03
CA ASN A 84 -8.42 1.80 2.70
C ASN A 84 -9.82 1.19 2.81
N ASN A 85 -10.84 1.91 2.35
CA ASN A 85 -12.23 1.44 2.34
C ASN A 85 -12.56 0.60 1.10
N HIS A 86 -11.66 0.56 0.12
CA HIS A 86 -11.75 -0.33 -1.03
C HIS A 86 -10.39 -0.97 -1.31
N CYS A 87 -10.36 -2.28 -1.54
CA CYS A 87 -9.19 -2.97 -2.03
C CYS A 87 -9.39 -3.22 -3.52
N PRO A 88 -8.59 -2.64 -4.43
CA PRO A 88 -8.76 -2.85 -5.87
C PRO A 88 -8.48 -4.30 -6.30
N PHE A 89 -7.84 -5.10 -5.44
CA PHE A 89 -7.64 -6.53 -5.65
C PHE A 89 -8.85 -7.38 -5.23
N GLY A 90 -9.83 -6.81 -4.52
CA GLY A 90 -11.07 -7.47 -4.14
C GLY A 90 -10.88 -8.85 -3.49
N ASP A 91 -11.61 -9.84 -3.99
CA ASP A 91 -11.60 -11.22 -3.50
C ASP A 91 -10.24 -11.91 -3.65
N LEU A 92 -9.39 -11.47 -4.59
CA LEU A 92 -8.06 -12.05 -4.74
C LEU A 92 -7.19 -11.83 -3.50
N ALA A 93 -7.36 -10.70 -2.81
CA ALA A 93 -6.65 -10.46 -1.55
C ALA A 93 -7.07 -11.45 -0.46
N ILE A 94 -8.33 -11.91 -0.48
CA ILE A 94 -8.86 -12.91 0.46
C ILE A 94 -8.26 -14.28 0.16
N GLU A 95 -8.23 -14.67 -1.12
CA GLU A 95 -7.65 -15.94 -1.58
C GLU A 95 -6.12 -15.98 -1.41
N HIS A 96 -5.47 -14.82 -1.59
CA HIS A 96 -4.02 -14.65 -1.52
C HIS A 96 -3.65 -13.45 -0.62
N PRO A 97 -3.66 -13.62 0.72
CA PRO A 97 -3.39 -12.52 1.68
C PRO A 97 -2.04 -11.84 1.51
N VAL A 98 -1.11 -12.48 0.82
CA VAL A 98 0.19 -11.91 0.43
C VAL A 98 0.07 -10.63 -0.40
N ILE A 99 -1.04 -10.44 -1.12
CA ILE A 99 -1.31 -9.22 -1.87
C ILE A 99 -1.39 -7.98 -0.97
N CYS A 100 -1.79 -8.13 0.29
CA CYS A 100 -1.77 -7.03 1.26
C CYS A 100 -0.36 -6.49 1.52
N ALA A 101 0.70 -7.28 1.25
CA ALA A 101 2.07 -6.79 1.33
C ALA A 101 2.40 -5.80 0.21
N VAL A 102 1.73 -5.89 -0.96
CA VAL A 102 1.86 -4.87 -2.03
C VAL A 102 1.38 -3.52 -1.53
N ASP A 103 0.19 -3.46 -0.91
CA ASP A 103 -0.38 -2.23 -0.34
C ASP A 103 0.55 -1.62 0.72
N ARG A 104 1.01 -2.45 1.69
CA ARG A 104 2.00 -2.03 2.69
C ARG A 104 3.29 -1.50 2.04
N GLY A 105 3.79 -2.19 1.02
CA GLY A 105 4.96 -1.78 0.25
C GLY A 105 4.75 -0.42 -0.41
N MET A 106 3.60 -0.19 -1.06
CA MET A 106 3.29 1.09 -1.70
C MET A 106 3.30 2.25 -0.71
N VAL A 107 2.66 2.07 0.45
CA VAL A 107 2.69 3.06 1.54
C VAL A 107 4.11 3.37 1.95
N LYS A 108 4.92 2.32 2.21
CA LYS A 108 6.33 2.46 2.59
C LYS A 108 7.13 3.21 1.53
N GLY A 109 7.00 2.84 0.27
CA GLY A 109 7.71 3.46 -0.85
C GLY A 109 7.38 4.94 -1.01
N MET A 110 6.12 5.31 -0.89
CA MET A 110 5.73 6.72 -0.94
C MET A 110 6.25 7.50 0.27
N LEU A 111 6.15 6.95 1.49
CA LEU A 111 6.65 7.62 2.69
C LEU A 111 8.18 7.79 2.66
N THR A 112 8.93 6.79 2.20
CA THR A 112 10.38 6.89 1.99
C THR A 112 10.74 8.08 1.10
N ALA A 113 9.95 8.33 0.04
CA ALA A 113 10.20 9.46 -0.87
C ALA A 113 9.71 10.81 -0.32
N LEU A 114 8.60 10.85 0.43
CA LEU A 114 7.94 12.09 0.85
C LEU A 114 8.37 12.60 2.24
N TYR A 115 8.88 11.71 3.09
CA TYR A 115 9.19 11.99 4.50
C TYR A 115 10.55 11.40 4.92
N GLY A 116 10.81 10.14 4.54
CA GLY A 116 11.99 9.37 4.94
C GLY A 116 11.61 7.96 5.38
N GLU A 117 12.59 7.22 5.90
CA GLU A 117 12.41 5.83 6.33
C GLU A 117 11.31 5.70 7.41
N THR A 118 10.39 4.77 7.18
CA THR A 118 9.29 4.42 8.07
C THR A 118 9.08 2.90 8.06
N ASN A 119 8.35 2.36 9.04
CA ASN A 119 8.01 0.93 9.10
C ASN A 119 6.50 0.71 9.14
N PRO A 120 5.78 0.93 8.02
CA PRO A 120 4.33 0.75 7.99
C PRO A 120 3.96 -0.72 8.24
N GLU A 121 2.94 -0.95 9.06
CA GLU A 121 2.47 -2.30 9.43
C GLU A 121 0.98 -2.45 9.15
N LEU A 122 0.57 -3.63 8.68
CA LEU A 122 -0.84 -3.93 8.44
C LEU A 122 -1.53 -4.19 9.79
N SER A 123 -2.46 -3.32 10.17
CA SER A 123 -3.18 -3.41 11.44
C SER A 123 -4.60 -3.97 11.31
N SER A 124 -5.18 -3.91 10.11
CA SER A 124 -6.53 -4.44 9.80
C SER A 124 -6.59 -4.80 8.31
N SER A 125 -7.34 -5.84 7.94
CA SER A 125 -7.51 -6.19 6.53
C SER A 125 -8.71 -7.11 6.25
N LEU A 126 -9.22 -7.08 5.02
CA LEU A 126 -10.28 -8.00 4.58
C LEU A 126 -9.93 -9.48 4.80
N PRO A 127 -8.68 -9.96 4.51
CA PRO A 127 -8.32 -11.34 4.78
C PRO A 127 -8.26 -11.71 6.27
N MET A 128 -8.16 -10.73 7.16
CA MET A 128 -8.26 -10.91 8.61
C MET A 128 -9.72 -10.93 9.12
N GLY A 129 -10.69 -10.69 8.23
CA GLY A 129 -12.12 -10.61 8.56
C GLY A 129 -12.61 -9.20 8.92
N ASP A 130 -11.78 -8.17 8.74
CA ASP A 130 -12.18 -6.78 8.95
C ASP A 130 -13.01 -6.26 7.76
N THR A 131 -13.71 -5.12 7.95
CA THR A 131 -14.51 -4.47 6.90
C THR A 131 -13.72 -3.42 6.09
N PHE A 132 -12.49 -3.14 6.48
CA PHE A 132 -11.58 -2.20 5.83
C PHE A 132 -10.14 -2.66 6.05
N CYS A 133 -9.22 -2.15 5.23
CA CYS A 133 -7.79 -2.34 5.45
C CYS A 133 -7.19 -1.11 6.15
N ALA A 134 -6.23 -1.32 7.04
CA ALA A 134 -5.51 -0.24 7.67
C ALA A 134 -4.01 -0.55 7.80
N THR A 135 -3.20 0.45 7.48
CA THR A 135 -1.75 0.43 7.65
C THR A 135 -1.35 1.49 8.66
N THR A 136 -0.82 1.07 9.80
CA THR A 136 -0.28 1.95 10.85
C THR A 136 1.16 2.32 10.56
N ILE A 137 1.55 3.55 10.92
CA ILE A 137 2.91 4.06 10.76
C ILE A 137 3.63 4.11 12.12
#